data_AF-A0A3S3J2Y0-F1
#
_entry.id   AF-A0A3S3J2Y0-F1
#
_cell.length_a   1.000
_cell.length_b   1.000
_cell.length_c   1.000
_cell.angle_alpha   90.00
_cell.angle_beta   90.00
_cell.angle_gamma   90.00
#
_symmetry.space_group_name_H-M   'P 1'
#
loop_
_entity.id
_entity.type
_entity.pdbx_description
1 polymer ?
#
loop_
_entity_poly.entity_id
_entity_poly.type
_entity_poly.pdbx_seq_one_letter_code
_entity_poly.pdbx_strand_id
1 'polypeptide(L)'
;MFWALDAIQSGRVKQGKPFLRHPPEAATAEPFTRYTVQRWDTETLIQQALITPKNDWSMSSRPSLDTKDFNSVVELVNTLRDVEEDENKVRIDATNILIEMHRISHRQFAWQNGWVNRADIYRYLYVYGQGDSAAYFERTYGISVPQFFGACFAIYMSLLEGPWSPRIENVDQLGISAAAVKQTYSMISDEIWAVRRGAQKLLRQFEERMKVALPVIYQPSYIRVKPVFRSAAMNDFVIAPLPSLIMLRATLGLYYDLSPGGTAIMNDATNRFEDYSRKVIKEYCPDFEVLPAETYKHAGNNVDTPDVLIKQADQVVMVCECKATKLTFEAQYSDDPIEDAKTGYSQIAKAVYQLWKFFSHVRRGILKMDVAATAPAVVLTLDSWGQMAGSLRQQLISEAEAMAAAKDPEITAEDRRRPIFTPIQDLEHVLSTSSEQEVLETFYAAIEDKFLGWGLLQIRRQIQPERLSIKSTTFSLGDLLPWWKDVPDTAKEKAREAAKA
;
A
#
# COMPACT_ATOMS: atom_id res chain seq x y z
N MET A 1 -18.46 11.12 16.41
CA MET A 1 -18.83 11.11 14.98
C MET A 1 -17.95 10.17 14.15
N PHE A 2 -16.75 10.57 13.68
CA PHE A 2 -15.99 9.78 12.69
C PHE A 2 -15.65 8.34 13.11
N TRP A 3 -15.20 8.12 14.36
CA TRP A 3 -14.98 6.76 14.86
C TRP A 3 -16.24 5.90 14.84
N ALA A 4 -17.39 6.50 15.18
CA ALA A 4 -18.67 5.80 15.23
C ALA A 4 -19.18 5.47 13.83
N LEU A 5 -18.98 6.39 12.87
CA LEU A 5 -19.25 6.15 11.46
C LEU A 5 -18.44 4.96 10.93
N ASP A 6 -17.12 4.95 11.16
CA ASP A 6 -16.27 3.82 10.76
C ASP A 6 -16.71 2.53 11.45
N ALA A 7 -17.07 2.56 12.74
CA ALA A 7 -17.59 1.39 13.44
C ALA A 7 -18.87 0.85 12.79
N ILE A 8 -19.85 1.70 12.51
CA ILE A 8 -21.13 1.31 11.88
C ILE A 8 -20.88 0.71 10.48
N GLN A 9 -20.04 1.33 9.67
CA GLN A 9 -19.75 0.90 8.29
C GLN A 9 -18.67 -0.18 8.18
N SER A 10 -18.11 -0.66 9.30
CA SER A 10 -17.18 -1.80 9.36
C SER A 10 -17.77 -3.03 10.05
N GLY A 11 -19.10 -3.08 10.23
CA GLY A 11 -19.79 -4.21 10.86
C GLY A 11 -19.78 -4.18 12.40
N ARG A 12 -19.24 -3.11 13.02
CA ARG A 12 -19.22 -2.88 14.47
C ARG A 12 -20.37 -1.99 14.93
N VAL A 13 -21.57 -2.28 14.42
CA VAL A 13 -22.78 -1.47 14.65
C VAL A 13 -23.09 -1.34 16.15
N LYS A 14 -22.91 -2.43 16.91
CA LYS A 14 -23.16 -2.45 18.36
C LYS A 14 -22.28 -1.43 19.09
N GLN A 15 -21.01 -1.32 18.71
CA GLN A 15 -20.04 -0.40 19.29
C GLN A 15 -20.29 1.05 18.84
N GLY A 16 -20.70 1.28 17.59
CA GLY A 16 -20.91 2.62 17.04
C GLY A 16 -22.24 3.28 17.43
N LYS A 17 -23.32 2.49 17.56
CA LYS A 17 -24.69 2.97 17.79
C LYS A 17 -24.87 3.89 19.02
N PRO A 18 -24.19 3.70 20.16
CA PRO A 18 -24.28 4.63 21.29
C PRO A 18 -23.80 6.06 20.98
N PHE A 19 -22.99 6.24 19.93
CA PHE A 19 -22.30 7.49 19.62
C PHE A 19 -22.81 8.19 18.36
N LEU A 20 -23.60 7.50 17.52
CA LEU A 20 -24.15 8.04 16.28
C LEU A 20 -25.54 7.44 16.02
N ARG A 21 -26.55 8.29 15.94
CA ARG A 21 -27.89 7.94 15.46
C ARG A 21 -27.82 7.83 13.94
N HIS A 22 -28.24 6.68 13.40
CA HIS A 22 -28.14 6.40 11.98
C HIS A 22 -29.36 5.59 11.51
N PRO A 23 -29.74 5.71 10.22
CA PRO A 23 -30.71 4.81 9.62
C PRO A 23 -30.14 3.38 9.54
N PRO A 24 -30.96 2.31 9.65
CA PRO A 24 -30.49 0.93 9.54
C PRO A 24 -29.65 0.65 8.29
N GLU A 25 -29.99 1.28 7.17
CA GLU A 25 -29.34 1.13 5.87
C GLU A 25 -27.91 1.70 5.84
N ALA A 26 -27.56 2.60 6.77
CA ALA A 26 -26.19 3.10 6.91
C ALA A 26 -25.25 2.09 7.59
N ALA A 27 -25.78 1.03 8.19
CA ALA A 27 -25.00 -0.07 8.75
C ALA A 27 -24.59 -1.07 7.67
N THR A 28 -23.88 -0.59 6.64
CA THR A 28 -23.39 -1.40 5.53
C THR A 28 -21.89 -1.20 5.31
N ALA A 29 -21.21 -2.28 4.95
CA ALA A 29 -19.84 -2.25 4.46
C ALA A 29 -19.79 -2.28 2.92
N GLU A 30 -20.96 -2.36 2.26
CA GLU A 30 -21.05 -2.39 0.81
C GLU A 30 -20.62 -1.03 0.23
N PRO A 31 -19.69 -1.01 -0.73
CA PRO A 31 -19.28 0.22 -1.37
C PRO A 31 -20.41 0.76 -2.25
N PHE A 32 -20.44 2.08 -2.45
CA PHE A 32 -21.32 2.76 -3.42
C PHE A 32 -22.83 2.72 -3.17
N THR A 33 -23.28 2.28 -1.99
CA THR A 33 -24.67 2.54 -1.60
C THR A 33 -24.85 4.04 -1.29
N ARG A 34 -26.08 4.55 -1.40
CA ARG A 34 -26.38 5.96 -1.06
C ARG A 34 -26.12 6.31 0.41
N TYR A 35 -25.97 5.31 1.28
CA TYR A 35 -25.69 5.49 2.70
C TYR A 35 -24.23 5.25 3.07
N THR A 36 -23.40 4.84 2.11
CA THR A 36 -21.97 4.58 2.35
C THR A 36 -21.22 5.90 2.33
N VAL A 37 -20.50 6.19 3.41
CA VAL A 37 -19.56 7.30 3.46
C VAL A 37 -18.18 6.70 3.23
N GLN A 38 -17.48 7.19 2.23
CA GLN A 38 -16.20 6.58 1.88
C GLN A 38 -15.15 6.93 2.93
N ARG A 39 -14.28 5.97 3.24
CA ARG A 39 -13.26 6.17 4.29
C ARG A 39 -12.24 7.24 3.91
N TRP A 40 -11.93 7.41 2.61
CA TRP A 40 -11.09 8.50 2.14
C TRP A 40 -11.75 9.88 2.32
N ASP A 41 -13.07 9.99 2.17
CA ASP A 41 -13.80 11.23 2.48
C ASP A 41 -13.76 11.52 3.98
N THR A 42 -13.93 10.48 4.80
CA THR A 42 -13.82 10.60 6.27
C THR A 42 -12.43 11.05 6.71
N GLU A 43 -11.38 10.48 6.11
CA GLU A 43 -10.00 10.90 6.34
C GLU A 43 -9.78 12.37 5.95
N THR A 44 -10.27 12.80 4.78
CA THR A 44 -10.21 14.21 4.35
C THR A 44 -10.93 15.13 5.34
N LEU A 45 -12.12 14.77 5.80
CA LEU A 45 -12.87 15.56 6.79
C LEU A 45 -12.16 15.65 8.14
N ILE A 46 -11.52 14.57 8.60
CA ILE A 46 -10.70 14.60 9.83
C ILE A 46 -9.52 15.55 9.62
N GLN A 47 -8.82 15.45 8.49
CA GLN A 47 -7.70 16.33 8.16
C GLN A 47 -8.15 17.80 8.15
N GLN A 48 -9.26 18.13 7.49
CA GLN A 48 -9.85 19.48 7.51
C GLN A 48 -10.13 19.92 8.94
N ALA A 49 -10.78 19.08 9.75
CA ALA A 49 -11.06 19.41 11.14
C ALA A 49 -9.79 19.73 11.96
N LEU A 50 -8.66 19.09 11.66
CA LEU A 50 -7.36 19.34 12.29
C LEU A 50 -6.71 20.65 11.84
N ILE A 51 -6.70 20.93 10.53
CA ILE A 51 -5.97 22.08 9.98
C ILE A 51 -6.77 23.38 10.01
N THR A 52 -8.10 23.33 9.94
CA THR A 52 -8.93 24.54 9.95
C THR A 52 -8.77 25.25 11.30
N PRO A 53 -8.39 26.54 11.30
CA PRO A 53 -8.37 27.37 12.50
C PRO A 53 -9.71 27.29 13.24
N LYS A 54 -9.67 27.20 14.57
CA LYS A 54 -10.89 27.30 15.37
C LYS A 54 -11.07 28.76 15.74
N ASN A 55 -12.13 29.39 15.23
CA ASN A 55 -12.43 30.78 15.53
C ASN A 55 -12.83 30.94 17.00
N ASP A 56 -12.55 32.11 17.58
CA ASP A 56 -12.93 32.50 18.95
C ASP A 56 -14.39 33.01 19.04
N TRP A 57 -15.26 32.62 18.10
CA TRP A 57 -16.68 33.01 18.16
C TRP A 57 -17.29 32.56 19.47
N SER A 58 -18.16 33.39 20.07
CA SER A 58 -18.88 33.01 21.28
C SER A 58 -19.62 31.69 21.05
N MET A 59 -19.64 30.79 22.04
CA MET A 59 -20.34 29.50 21.88
C MET A 59 -21.81 29.66 21.44
N SER A 60 -22.45 30.77 21.78
CA SER A 60 -23.84 31.08 21.42
C SER A 60 -24.07 31.50 19.96
N SER A 61 -23.01 31.87 19.23
CA SER A 61 -23.09 32.33 17.83
C SER A 61 -22.57 31.30 16.83
N ARG A 62 -22.13 30.13 17.31
CA ARG A 62 -21.62 29.06 16.45
C ARG A 62 -22.80 28.27 15.90
N PRO A 63 -22.90 28.08 14.57
CA PRO A 63 -23.73 27.03 14.01
C PRO A 63 -23.31 25.71 14.67
N SER A 64 -24.24 25.04 15.36
CA SER A 64 -23.97 23.77 16.02
C SER A 64 -24.23 22.64 15.04
N LEU A 65 -23.20 21.86 14.73
CA LEU A 65 -23.36 20.59 14.01
C LEU A 65 -23.70 19.48 15.02
N ASP A 66 -24.77 18.71 14.78
CA ASP A 66 -25.08 17.57 15.63
C ASP A 66 -24.17 16.38 15.30
N THR A 67 -23.06 16.29 16.03
CA THR A 67 -22.06 15.22 15.86
C THR A 67 -22.56 13.81 16.24
N LYS A 68 -23.81 13.68 16.72
CA LYS A 68 -24.50 12.42 16.99
C LYS A 68 -25.52 12.06 15.92
N ASP A 69 -25.70 12.87 14.88
CA ASP A 69 -26.61 12.58 13.77
C ASP A 69 -25.86 12.14 12.51
N PHE A 70 -26.30 11.05 11.89
CA PHE A 70 -25.77 10.61 10.60
C PHE A 70 -26.00 11.64 9.50
N ASN A 71 -27.10 12.40 9.52
CA ASN A 71 -27.37 13.44 8.51
C ASN A 71 -26.32 14.55 8.54
N SER A 72 -25.77 14.88 9.71
CA SER A 72 -24.65 15.83 9.81
C SER A 72 -23.38 15.30 9.13
N VAL A 73 -23.15 13.98 9.11
CA VAL A 73 -22.05 13.39 8.34
C VAL A 73 -22.32 13.53 6.84
N VAL A 74 -23.55 13.26 6.40
CA VAL A 74 -23.96 13.38 5.00
C VAL A 74 -23.80 14.81 4.49
N GLU A 75 -24.24 15.80 5.27
CA GLU A 75 -24.05 17.22 4.97
C GLU A 75 -22.57 17.55 4.79
N LEU A 76 -21.71 17.14 5.72
CA LEU A 76 -20.26 17.38 5.60
C LEU A 76 -19.64 16.73 4.36
N VAL A 77 -20.03 15.50 4.02
CA VAL A 77 -19.52 14.80 2.84
C VAL A 77 -19.99 15.47 1.55
N ASN A 78 -21.25 15.89 1.49
CA ASN A 78 -21.79 16.61 0.33
C ASN A 78 -21.10 17.97 0.18
N THR A 79 -20.90 18.72 1.27
CA THR A 79 -20.13 19.98 1.24
C THR A 79 -18.69 19.75 0.79
N LEU A 80 -18.04 18.67 1.24
CA LEU A 80 -16.69 18.32 0.77
C LEU A 80 -16.68 18.06 -0.75
N ARG A 81 -17.69 17.37 -1.27
CA ARG A 81 -17.83 17.10 -2.71
C ARG A 81 -18.12 18.35 -3.52
N ASP A 82 -18.93 19.27 -3.00
CA ASP A 82 -19.19 20.55 -3.66
C ASP A 82 -17.90 21.38 -3.77
N VAL A 83 -17.07 21.38 -2.71
CA VAL A 83 -15.73 22.02 -2.73
C VAL A 83 -14.82 21.34 -3.75
N GLU A 84 -14.78 20.01 -3.78
CA GLU A 84 -13.99 19.24 -4.76
C GLU A 84 -14.43 19.55 -6.20
N GLU A 85 -15.73 19.61 -6.47
CA GLU A 85 -16.28 19.96 -7.78
C GLU A 85 -15.87 21.37 -8.21
N ASP A 86 -15.89 22.34 -7.29
CA ASP A 86 -15.46 23.70 -7.56
C ASP A 86 -13.95 23.82 -7.82
N GLU A 87 -13.11 23.11 -7.06
CA GLU A 87 -11.65 23.04 -7.31
C GLU A 87 -11.35 22.38 -8.67
N ASN A 88 -12.12 21.34 -9.01
CA ASN A 88 -11.93 20.56 -10.23
C ASN A 88 -12.27 21.32 -11.51
N LYS A 89 -13.23 22.25 -11.49
CA LYS A 89 -13.58 23.11 -12.64
C LYS A 89 -12.40 23.92 -13.18
N VAL A 90 -11.43 24.25 -12.33
CA VAL A 90 -10.26 25.05 -12.71
C VAL A 90 -9.06 24.16 -13.03
N ARG A 91 -8.95 22.99 -12.37
CA ARG A 91 -7.76 22.14 -12.41
C ARG A 91 -7.83 21.02 -13.44
N ILE A 92 -9.03 20.51 -13.77
CA ILE A 92 -9.19 19.35 -14.64
C ILE A 92 -9.72 19.78 -16.00
N ASP A 93 -9.05 19.33 -17.06
CA ASP A 93 -9.50 19.45 -18.44
C ASP A 93 -9.22 18.16 -19.23
N ALA A 94 -9.53 18.18 -20.52
CA ALA A 94 -9.35 17.04 -21.41
C ALA A 94 -7.88 16.60 -21.56
N THR A 95 -6.91 17.46 -21.23
CA THR A 95 -5.48 17.19 -21.38
C THR A 95 -4.88 16.46 -20.18
N ASN A 96 -5.47 16.60 -18.98
CA ASN A 96 -4.93 16.04 -17.75
C ASN A 96 -5.84 15.04 -17.02
N ILE A 97 -7.01 14.70 -17.59
CA ILE A 97 -7.98 13.76 -17.00
C ILE A 97 -7.37 12.41 -16.58
N LEU A 98 -6.45 11.84 -17.38
CA LEU A 98 -5.79 10.56 -17.05
C LEU A 98 -4.81 10.67 -15.89
N ILE A 99 -4.17 11.84 -15.73
CA ILE A 99 -3.31 12.13 -14.59
C ILE A 99 -4.17 12.23 -13.33
N GLU A 100 -5.33 12.85 -13.44
CA GLU A 100 -6.26 12.95 -12.33
C GLU A 100 -6.80 11.59 -11.88
N MET A 101 -7.15 10.70 -12.83
CA MET A 101 -7.53 9.32 -12.50
C MET A 101 -6.46 8.59 -11.67
N HIS A 102 -5.18 8.87 -11.92
CA HIS A 102 -4.08 8.33 -11.13
C HIS A 102 -4.03 8.90 -9.71
N ARG A 103 -4.23 10.21 -9.52
CA ARG A 103 -4.31 10.83 -8.18
C ARG A 103 -5.48 10.26 -7.37
N ILE A 104 -6.64 10.10 -8.02
CA ILE A 104 -7.83 9.47 -7.43
C ILE A 104 -7.53 8.03 -7.01
N SER A 105 -6.84 7.26 -7.86
CA SER A 105 -6.45 5.88 -7.58
C SER A 105 -5.59 5.78 -6.31
N HIS A 106 -4.56 6.63 -6.18
CA HIS A 106 -3.71 6.68 -4.96
C HIS A 106 -4.48 7.07 -3.70
N ARG A 107 -5.49 7.94 -3.83
CA ARG A 107 -6.35 8.33 -2.70
C ARG A 107 -7.26 7.17 -2.26
N GLN A 108 -7.86 6.44 -3.20
CA GLN A 108 -8.95 5.51 -2.92
C GLN A 108 -8.52 4.05 -2.72
N PHE A 109 -7.59 3.53 -3.53
CA PHE A 109 -7.35 2.07 -3.58
C PHE A 109 -6.77 1.49 -2.30
N ALA A 110 -5.91 2.24 -1.59
CA ALA A 110 -5.40 1.81 -0.29
C ALA A 110 -6.54 1.58 0.72
N TRP A 111 -7.59 2.39 0.68
CA TRP A 111 -8.78 2.23 1.53
C TRP A 111 -9.67 1.07 1.10
N GLN A 112 -9.76 0.81 -0.21
CA GLN A 112 -10.55 -0.30 -0.77
C GLN A 112 -9.90 -1.65 -0.45
N ASN A 113 -8.57 -1.74 -0.54
CA ASN A 113 -7.81 -2.94 -0.16
C ASN A 113 -7.80 -3.13 1.36
N GLY A 114 -7.70 -2.02 2.10
CA GLY A 114 -7.53 -2.03 3.55
C GLY A 114 -6.13 -2.48 3.99
N TRP A 115 -5.86 -2.39 5.29
CA TRP A 115 -4.53 -2.68 5.87
C TRP A 115 -4.55 -3.80 6.92
N VAL A 116 -5.72 -4.40 7.13
CA VAL A 116 -5.93 -5.45 8.13
C VAL A 116 -6.21 -6.75 7.40
N ASN A 117 -5.23 -7.21 6.62
CA ASN A 117 -5.26 -8.50 5.98
C ASN A 117 -3.92 -9.23 6.18
N ARG A 118 -3.99 -10.56 6.34
CA ARG A 118 -2.86 -11.38 6.74
C ARG A 118 -1.72 -11.34 5.72
N ALA A 119 -2.03 -11.31 4.43
CA ALA A 119 -1.03 -11.31 3.36
C ALA A 119 -0.20 -10.02 3.37
N ASP A 120 -0.85 -8.85 3.44
CA ASP A 120 -0.16 -7.56 3.51
C ASP A 120 0.68 -7.45 4.78
N ILE A 121 0.12 -7.85 5.94
CA ILE A 121 0.87 -7.83 7.20
C ILE A 121 2.12 -8.70 7.10
N TYR A 122 1.98 -9.95 6.62
CA TYR A 122 3.12 -10.86 6.47
C TYR A 122 4.15 -10.27 5.51
N ARG A 123 3.72 -9.76 4.35
CA ARG A 123 4.60 -9.16 3.35
C ARG A 123 5.42 -8.00 3.90
N TYR A 124 4.78 -7.03 4.55
CA TYR A 124 5.50 -5.86 5.08
C TYR A 124 6.44 -6.23 6.23
N LEU A 125 6.02 -7.14 7.11
CA LEU A 125 6.91 -7.63 8.17
C LEU A 125 8.05 -8.49 7.61
N TYR A 126 7.82 -9.20 6.53
CA TYR A 126 8.86 -9.97 5.85
C TYR A 126 9.93 -9.05 5.28
N VAL A 127 9.50 -7.99 4.58
CA VAL A 127 10.38 -7.03 3.90
C VAL A 127 11.10 -6.13 4.90
N TYR A 128 10.37 -5.52 5.85
CA TYR A 128 10.90 -4.48 6.74
C TYR A 128 11.24 -4.96 8.15
N GLY A 129 10.67 -6.07 8.59
CA GLY A 129 10.75 -6.55 9.97
C GLY A 129 11.92 -7.49 10.26
N GLN A 130 12.89 -7.59 9.35
CA GLN A 130 14.03 -8.52 9.46
C GLN A 130 15.37 -7.86 9.08
N GLY A 131 16.48 -8.53 9.41
CA GLY A 131 17.86 -8.17 9.08
C GLY A 131 18.26 -6.72 9.37
N ASP A 132 19.00 -6.09 8.44
CA ASP A 132 19.58 -4.76 8.67
C ASP A 132 18.50 -3.68 8.85
N SER A 133 17.38 -3.82 8.15
CA SER A 133 16.18 -2.99 8.33
C SER A 133 15.65 -3.05 9.75
N ALA A 134 15.45 -4.26 10.31
CA ALA A 134 14.99 -4.41 11.68
C ALA A 134 16.02 -3.91 12.70
N ALA A 135 17.31 -4.19 12.48
CA ALA A 135 18.38 -3.75 13.37
C ALA A 135 18.50 -2.22 13.37
N TYR A 136 18.35 -1.57 12.21
CA TYR A 136 18.31 -0.12 12.09
C TYR A 136 17.12 0.46 12.86
N PHE A 137 15.93 -0.11 12.68
CA PHE A 137 14.72 0.32 13.38
C PHE A 137 14.89 0.22 14.90
N GLU A 138 15.36 -0.93 15.40
CA GLU A 138 15.56 -1.15 16.83
C GLU A 138 16.59 -0.20 17.43
N ARG A 139 17.72 0.03 16.74
CA ARG A 139 18.71 1.02 17.18
C ARG A 139 18.16 2.44 17.21
N THR A 140 17.28 2.78 16.27
CA THR A 140 16.73 4.14 16.13
C THR A 140 15.65 4.43 17.17
N TYR A 141 14.77 3.45 17.42
CA TYR A 141 13.60 3.65 18.26
C TYR A 141 13.64 2.92 19.60
N GLY A 142 14.66 2.10 19.87
CA GLY A 142 14.80 1.35 21.12
C GLY A 142 13.73 0.27 21.33
N ILE A 143 13.08 -0.17 20.24
CA ILE A 143 12.04 -1.22 20.25
C ILE A 143 12.16 -2.03 18.96
N SER A 144 12.07 -3.35 19.06
CA SER A 144 12.10 -4.24 17.90
C SER A 144 10.81 -4.12 17.05
N VAL A 145 10.89 -4.41 15.75
CA VAL A 145 9.71 -4.39 14.86
C VAL A 145 8.59 -5.32 15.35
N PRO A 146 8.84 -6.57 15.80
CA PRO A 146 7.79 -7.44 16.34
C PRO A 146 7.09 -6.89 17.59
N GLN A 147 7.84 -6.22 18.48
CA GLN A 147 7.26 -5.56 19.67
C GLN A 147 6.44 -4.33 19.28
N PHE A 148 6.95 -3.51 18.35
CA PHE A 148 6.23 -2.36 17.83
C PHE A 148 4.92 -2.76 17.16
N PHE A 149 4.96 -3.75 16.27
CA PHE A 149 3.78 -4.28 15.59
C PHE A 149 2.79 -4.89 16.58
N GLY A 150 3.25 -5.70 17.54
CA GLY A 150 2.37 -6.29 18.55
C GLY A 150 1.71 -5.27 19.47
N ALA A 151 2.43 -4.22 19.87
CA ALA A 151 1.87 -3.13 20.63
C ALA A 151 0.83 -2.35 19.81
N CYS A 152 1.12 -2.06 18.54
CA CYS A 152 0.15 -1.47 17.62
C CYS A 152 -1.10 -2.34 17.45
N PHE A 153 -0.94 -3.66 17.33
CA PHE A 153 -2.06 -4.60 17.20
C PHE A 153 -2.94 -4.60 18.46
N ALA A 154 -2.34 -4.63 19.66
CA ALA A 154 -3.09 -4.55 20.91
C ALA A 154 -3.83 -3.21 21.07
N ILE A 155 -3.17 -2.09 20.72
CA ILE A 155 -3.78 -0.75 20.73
C ILE A 155 -4.93 -0.70 19.72
N TYR A 156 -4.74 -1.25 18.52
CA TYR A 156 -5.77 -1.35 17.48
C TYR A 156 -6.99 -2.09 18.00
N MET A 157 -6.82 -3.30 18.55
CA MET A 157 -7.92 -4.10 19.11
C MET A 157 -8.64 -3.36 20.24
N SER A 158 -7.90 -2.72 21.16
CA SER A 158 -8.51 -1.92 22.23
C SER A 158 -9.36 -0.75 21.69
N LEU A 159 -8.87 -0.05 20.66
CA LEU A 159 -9.57 1.12 20.09
C LEU A 159 -10.67 0.75 19.08
N LEU A 160 -10.87 -0.53 18.79
CA LEU A 160 -12.08 -1.01 18.10
C LEU A 160 -13.30 -1.07 19.03
N GLU A 161 -13.10 -1.16 20.35
CA GLU A 161 -14.20 -1.33 21.31
C GLU A 161 -14.91 -0.01 21.65
N GLY A 162 -14.18 1.11 21.65
CA GLY A 162 -14.76 2.40 21.97
C GLY A 162 -13.92 3.61 21.58
N PRO A 163 -14.55 4.78 21.36
CA PRO A 163 -13.84 6.04 21.24
C PRO A 163 -13.43 6.51 22.63
N TRP A 164 -12.31 7.24 22.73
CA TRP A 164 -11.80 7.76 24.01
C TRP A 164 -11.73 6.66 25.08
N SER A 165 -10.75 5.78 24.92
CA SER A 165 -10.49 4.69 25.86
C SER A 165 -9.25 4.99 26.71
N PRO A 166 -9.13 4.43 27.92
CA PRO A 166 -7.88 4.45 28.66
C PRO A 166 -6.73 3.89 27.84
N ARG A 167 -5.51 4.36 28.10
CA ARG A 167 -4.32 3.79 27.49
C ARG A 167 -4.08 2.39 28.01
N ILE A 168 -3.65 1.49 27.13
CA ILE A 168 -3.09 0.23 27.58
C ILE A 168 -1.69 0.50 28.15
N GLU A 169 -1.35 -0.10 29.28
CA GLU A 169 -0.06 0.12 29.95
C GLU A 169 0.94 -0.99 29.64
N ASN A 170 0.46 -2.23 29.53
CA ASN A 170 1.23 -3.42 29.24
C ASN A 170 0.42 -4.40 28.38
N VAL A 171 1.12 -5.30 27.70
CA VAL A 171 0.50 -6.42 26.98
C VAL A 171 1.30 -7.69 27.28
N ASP A 172 1.37 -8.04 28.57
CA ASP A 172 2.19 -9.15 29.07
C ASP A 172 1.80 -10.49 28.41
N GLN A 173 0.53 -10.64 28.03
CA GLN A 173 0.01 -11.81 27.31
C GLN A 173 0.70 -12.02 25.95
N LEU A 174 1.21 -10.96 25.32
CA LEU A 174 1.97 -11.04 24.06
C LEU A 174 3.49 -10.94 24.28
N GLY A 175 3.96 -10.96 25.54
CA GLY A 175 5.36 -10.74 25.88
C GLY A 175 5.85 -9.31 25.59
N ILE A 176 4.95 -8.33 25.53
CA ILE A 176 5.27 -6.94 25.20
C ILE A 176 5.30 -6.11 26.48
N SER A 177 6.49 -5.62 26.82
CA SER A 177 6.73 -4.85 28.04
C SER A 177 6.01 -3.49 28.03
N ALA A 178 5.75 -2.96 29.22
CA ALA A 178 5.22 -1.60 29.37
C ALA A 178 6.11 -0.52 28.73
N ALA A 179 7.44 -0.74 28.73
CA ALA A 179 8.39 0.14 28.06
C ALA A 179 8.17 0.14 26.53
N ALA A 180 7.96 -1.04 25.93
CA ALA A 180 7.66 -1.18 24.51
C ALA A 180 6.32 -0.52 24.15
N VAL A 181 5.27 -0.72 24.96
CA VAL A 181 3.97 -0.05 24.76
C VAL A 181 4.11 1.48 24.83
N LYS A 182 4.84 1.99 25.82
CA LYS A 182 5.12 3.43 25.95
C LYS A 182 5.87 3.97 24.73
N GLN A 183 6.88 3.26 24.25
CA GLN A 183 7.66 3.67 23.08
C GLN A 183 6.79 3.69 21.82
N THR A 184 5.95 2.67 21.63
CA THR A 184 4.97 2.62 20.52
C THR A 184 4.01 3.81 20.55
N TYR A 185 3.45 4.15 21.72
CA TYR A 185 2.62 5.36 21.84
C TYR A 185 3.37 6.63 21.43
N SER A 186 4.66 6.75 21.77
CA SER A 186 5.45 7.91 21.34
C SER A 186 5.58 8.00 19.81
N MET A 187 5.58 6.84 19.12
CA MET A 187 5.67 6.76 17.66
C MET A 187 4.34 7.00 16.96
N ILE A 188 3.21 6.53 17.51
CA ILE A 188 1.91 6.56 16.80
C ILE A 188 0.89 7.55 17.36
N SER A 189 1.16 8.14 18.52
CA SER A 189 0.22 9.04 19.18
C SER A 189 0.78 10.41 19.49
N ASP A 190 -0.11 11.39 19.58
CA ASP A 190 0.22 12.72 20.10
C ASP A 190 -1.00 13.39 20.75
N GLU A 191 -0.76 14.42 21.56
CA GLU A 191 -1.83 15.22 22.17
C GLU A 191 -2.60 15.97 21.08
N ILE A 192 -3.93 16.08 21.19
CA ILE A 192 -4.78 16.63 20.12
C ILE A 192 -4.31 17.99 19.58
N TRP A 193 -3.78 18.86 20.44
CA TRP A 193 -3.23 20.16 20.04
C TRP A 193 -1.92 20.04 19.25
N ALA A 194 -1.08 19.08 19.61
CA ALA A 194 0.15 18.78 18.90
C ALA A 194 -0.14 18.13 17.55
N VAL A 195 -1.13 17.22 17.47
CA VAL A 195 -1.64 16.67 16.21
C VAL A 195 -2.08 17.78 15.25
N ARG A 196 -2.85 18.76 15.74
CA ARG A 196 -3.29 19.92 14.92
C ARG A 196 -2.12 20.72 14.37
N ARG A 197 -1.14 21.07 15.23
CA ARG A 197 0.07 21.78 14.80
C ARG A 197 0.89 20.96 13.81
N GLY A 198 1.01 19.66 14.05
CA GLY A 198 1.69 18.71 13.16
C GLY A 198 1.03 18.63 11.78
N ALA A 199 -0.30 18.56 11.74
CA ALA A 199 -1.08 18.54 10.50
C ALA A 199 -0.90 19.82 9.69
N GLN A 200 -0.97 20.99 10.33
CA GLN A 200 -0.73 22.28 9.68
C GLN A 200 0.71 22.41 9.18
N LYS A 201 1.70 21.97 9.98
CA LYS A 201 3.11 21.96 9.57
C LYS A 201 3.33 21.06 8.37
N LEU A 202 2.75 19.86 8.37
CA LEU A 202 2.87 18.91 7.26
C LEU A 202 2.29 19.49 5.98
N LEU A 203 1.10 20.08 6.03
CA LEU A 203 0.49 20.74 4.88
C LEU A 203 1.40 21.84 4.32
N ARG A 204 1.83 22.79 5.15
CA ARG A 204 2.72 23.89 4.72
C ARG A 204 4.01 23.37 4.10
N GLN A 205 4.63 22.34 4.69
CA GLN A 205 5.85 21.75 4.15
C GLN A 205 5.67 21.18 2.73
N PHE A 206 4.49 20.65 2.41
CA PHE A 206 4.20 20.15 1.07
C PHE A 206 3.83 21.27 0.10
N GLU A 207 3.02 22.23 0.52
CA GLU A 207 2.68 23.41 -0.30
C GLU A 207 3.91 24.27 -0.62
N GLU A 208 4.83 24.44 0.33
CA GLU A 208 6.11 25.15 0.13
C GLU A 208 7.02 24.42 -0.87
N ARG A 209 7.06 23.08 -0.81
CA ARG A 209 7.87 22.26 -1.74
C ARG A 209 7.29 22.27 -3.16
N MET A 210 5.97 22.10 -3.29
CA MET A 210 5.29 22.08 -4.58
C MET A 210 5.00 23.49 -5.13
N LYS A 211 5.19 24.54 -4.32
CA LYS A 211 4.93 25.94 -4.67
C LYS A 211 3.50 26.21 -5.13
N VAL A 212 2.55 25.40 -4.67
CA VAL A 212 1.13 25.50 -4.99
C VAL A 212 0.31 25.11 -3.77
N ALA A 213 -0.88 25.70 -3.63
CA ALA A 213 -1.85 25.26 -2.64
C ALA A 213 -2.43 23.91 -3.05
N LEU A 214 -2.52 22.97 -2.11
CA LEU A 214 -3.02 21.64 -2.42
C LEU A 214 -4.55 21.60 -2.39
N PRO A 215 -5.20 21.00 -3.43
CA PRO A 215 -6.63 20.73 -3.40
C PRO A 215 -7.01 19.99 -2.12
N VAL A 216 -8.17 20.32 -1.54
CA VAL A 216 -8.62 19.81 -0.24
C VAL A 216 -8.52 18.29 -0.13
N ILE A 217 -8.82 17.60 -1.21
CA ILE A 217 -8.83 16.13 -1.28
C ILE A 217 -7.45 15.48 -1.37
N TYR A 218 -6.43 16.25 -1.73
CA TYR A 218 -5.03 15.80 -1.88
C TYR A 218 -4.13 16.36 -0.80
N GLN A 219 -4.67 16.95 0.25
CA GLN A 219 -3.86 17.39 1.37
C GLN A 219 -3.30 16.20 2.15
N PRO A 220 -2.03 16.29 2.63
CA PRO A 220 -1.37 15.19 3.31
C PRO A 220 -2.05 14.88 4.65
N SER A 221 -2.47 13.63 4.80
CA SER A 221 -3.15 13.17 6.02
C SER A 221 -2.16 12.93 7.16
N TYR A 222 -2.20 13.79 8.18
CA TYR A 222 -1.33 13.66 9.35
C TYR A 222 -1.69 12.43 10.20
N ILE A 223 -2.94 11.96 10.10
CA ILE A 223 -3.41 10.78 10.82
C ILE A 223 -2.82 9.46 10.27
N ARG A 224 -2.20 9.46 9.09
CA ARG A 224 -1.37 8.34 8.62
C ARG A 224 -0.01 8.27 9.34
N VAL A 225 0.46 9.39 9.91
CA VAL A 225 1.70 9.47 10.68
C VAL A 225 1.44 9.20 12.16
N LYS A 226 0.44 9.88 12.73
CA LYS A 226 0.00 9.77 14.13
C LYS A 226 -1.49 9.38 14.18
N PRO A 227 -1.84 8.10 14.00
CA PRO A 227 -3.23 7.65 13.95
C PRO A 227 -3.97 7.73 15.28
N VAL A 228 -3.27 7.88 16.40
CA VAL A 228 -3.86 7.91 17.75
C VAL A 228 -3.76 9.31 18.36
N PHE A 229 -4.88 9.84 18.84
CA PHE A 229 -4.93 11.12 19.53
C PHE A 229 -5.03 10.89 21.03
N ARG A 230 -4.34 11.73 21.79
CA ARG A 230 -4.42 11.78 23.25
C ARG A 230 -5.11 13.08 23.67
N SER A 231 -5.77 13.03 24.82
CA SER A 231 -6.33 14.22 25.45
C SER A 231 -6.03 14.26 26.95
N ALA A 232 -5.12 15.15 27.34
CA ALA A 232 -4.82 15.44 28.74
C ALA A 232 -6.07 15.95 29.49
N ALA A 233 -6.95 16.68 28.79
CA ALA A 233 -8.23 17.14 29.34
C ALA A 233 -9.22 16.00 29.66
N MET A 234 -8.98 14.81 29.09
CA MET A 234 -9.77 13.61 29.35
C MET A 234 -8.93 12.55 30.06
N ASN A 235 -8.10 12.93 31.04
CA ASN A 235 -7.25 12.00 31.81
C ASN A 235 -6.36 11.11 30.92
N ASP A 236 -5.76 11.68 29.88
CA ASP A 236 -4.92 10.98 28.89
C ASP A 236 -5.62 9.85 28.14
N PHE A 237 -6.95 9.91 28.03
CA PHE A 237 -7.72 9.01 27.17
C PHE A 237 -7.29 9.16 25.72
N VAL A 238 -7.41 8.06 24.98
CA VAL A 238 -6.94 7.96 23.60
C VAL A 238 -8.04 7.54 22.63
N ILE A 239 -7.94 8.01 21.40
CA ILE A 239 -8.84 7.65 20.31
C ILE A 239 -8.06 7.50 19.01
N ALA A 240 -8.42 6.53 18.19
CA ALA A 240 -7.99 6.47 16.80
C ALA A 240 -9.23 6.71 15.92
N PRO A 241 -9.42 7.90 15.33
CA PRO A 241 -10.64 8.20 14.56
C PRO A 241 -10.93 7.18 13.45
N LEU A 242 -9.87 6.63 12.86
CA LEU A 242 -9.90 5.53 11.90
C LEU A 242 -8.91 4.46 12.38
N PRO A 243 -9.35 3.46 13.17
CA PRO A 243 -8.45 2.51 13.83
C PRO A 243 -7.53 1.75 12.86
N SER A 244 -7.97 1.45 11.65
CA SER A 244 -7.18 0.73 10.65
C SER A 244 -5.88 1.45 10.24
N LEU A 245 -5.78 2.76 10.44
CA LEU A 245 -4.55 3.52 10.21
C LEU A 245 -3.43 3.17 11.21
N ILE A 246 -3.75 2.57 12.36
CA ILE A 246 -2.74 1.99 13.26
C ILE A 246 -2.02 0.85 12.57
N MET A 247 -2.75 -0.02 11.87
CA MET A 247 -2.17 -1.16 11.15
C MET A 247 -1.40 -0.70 9.91
N LEU A 248 -1.89 0.32 9.19
CA LEU A 248 -1.11 1.00 8.15
C LEU A 248 0.24 1.48 8.71
N ARG A 249 0.22 2.21 9.83
CA ARG A 249 1.42 2.76 10.47
C ARG A 249 2.39 1.67 10.91
N ALA A 250 1.88 0.54 11.38
CA ALA A 250 2.66 -0.61 11.85
C ALA A 250 3.22 -1.50 10.73
N THR A 251 2.75 -1.33 9.49
CA THR A 251 3.16 -2.14 8.34
C THR A 251 3.83 -1.27 7.28
N LEU A 252 3.06 -0.77 6.31
CA LEU A 252 3.53 0.11 5.24
C LEU A 252 4.21 1.38 5.78
N GLY A 253 3.81 1.86 6.96
CA GLY A 253 4.43 2.99 7.64
C GLY A 253 5.91 2.79 8.00
N LEU A 254 6.38 1.54 8.16
CA LEU A 254 7.77 1.23 8.47
C LEU A 254 8.74 1.74 7.40
N TYR A 255 8.33 1.82 6.13
CA TYR A 255 9.14 2.39 5.06
C TYR A 255 9.70 3.78 5.42
N TYR A 256 8.87 4.64 6.01
CA TYR A 256 9.27 6.01 6.36
C TYR A 256 10.20 6.07 7.58
N ASP A 257 10.14 5.05 8.45
CA ASP A 257 11.06 4.91 9.57
C ASP A 257 12.44 4.41 9.09
N LEU A 258 12.47 3.61 8.01
CA LEU A 258 13.68 2.99 7.46
C LEU A 258 14.39 3.84 6.40
N SER A 259 13.64 4.61 5.61
CA SER A 259 14.18 5.45 4.53
C SER A 259 15.32 6.38 4.96
N PRO A 260 15.31 7.00 6.16
CA PRO A 260 16.44 7.80 6.66
C PRO A 260 17.75 7.01 6.87
N GLY A 261 17.68 5.68 6.94
CA GLY A 261 18.85 4.81 7.08
C GLY A 261 19.74 4.72 5.83
N GLY A 262 19.31 5.32 4.71
CA GLY A 262 20.09 5.44 3.49
C GLY A 262 20.11 4.16 2.64
N THR A 263 20.95 4.17 1.61
CA THR A 263 20.95 3.16 0.54
C THR A 263 21.16 1.73 1.04
N ALA A 264 22.04 1.51 2.03
CA ALA A 264 22.30 0.17 2.55
C ALA A 264 21.04 -0.48 3.14
N ILE A 265 20.28 0.26 3.94
CA ILE A 265 19.04 -0.21 4.55
C ILE A 265 17.96 -0.43 3.49
N MET A 266 17.86 0.46 2.51
CA MET A 266 16.88 0.31 1.42
C MET A 266 17.21 -0.85 0.47
N ASN A 267 18.49 -1.15 0.25
CA ASN A 267 18.92 -2.32 -0.52
C ASN A 267 18.57 -3.62 0.20
N ASP A 268 18.74 -3.66 1.53
CA ASP A 268 18.34 -4.80 2.36
C ASP A 268 16.82 -5.07 2.27
N ALA A 269 15.98 -4.03 2.31
CA ALA A 269 14.55 -4.17 2.04
C ALA A 269 14.24 -4.63 0.60
N THR A 270 14.98 -4.13 -0.39
CA THR A 270 14.81 -4.53 -1.80
C THR A 270 15.13 -6.02 -2.00
N ASN A 271 16.25 -6.49 -1.46
CA ASN A 271 16.65 -7.90 -1.51
C ASN A 271 15.60 -8.82 -0.86
N ARG A 272 14.96 -8.39 0.24
CA ARG A 272 13.87 -9.15 0.86
C ARG A 272 12.60 -9.14 0.04
N PHE A 273 12.30 -8.06 -0.67
CA PHE A 273 11.16 -8.03 -1.57
C PHE A 273 11.35 -8.98 -2.75
N GLU A 274 12.55 -9.07 -3.31
CA GLU A 274 12.89 -10.07 -4.34
C GLU A 274 12.75 -11.49 -3.79
N ASP A 275 13.28 -11.76 -2.60
CA ASP A 275 13.17 -13.07 -1.96
C ASP A 275 11.72 -13.45 -1.65
N TYR A 276 10.93 -12.50 -1.15
CA TYR A 276 9.50 -12.66 -0.94
C TYR A 276 8.78 -13.04 -2.23
N SER A 277 9.06 -12.30 -3.31
CA SER A 277 8.45 -12.52 -4.63
C SER A 277 8.72 -13.93 -5.13
N ARG A 278 9.96 -14.42 -4.99
CA ARG A 278 10.31 -15.80 -5.36
C ARG A 278 9.57 -16.83 -4.52
N LYS A 279 9.53 -16.63 -3.19
CA LYS A 279 8.85 -17.53 -2.25
C LYS A 279 7.36 -17.64 -2.55
N VAL A 280 6.69 -16.51 -2.78
CA VAL A 280 5.23 -16.54 -3.00
C VAL A 280 4.85 -17.16 -4.34
N ILE A 281 5.65 -16.92 -5.39
CA ILE A 281 5.45 -17.59 -6.68
C ILE A 281 5.63 -19.10 -6.51
N LYS A 282 6.74 -19.53 -5.89
CA LYS A 282 7.02 -20.97 -5.71
C LYS A 282 6.00 -21.68 -4.84
N GLU A 283 5.49 -21.00 -3.81
CA GLU A 283 4.48 -21.53 -2.89
C GLU A 283 3.16 -21.85 -3.61
N TYR A 284 2.66 -20.92 -4.41
CA TYR A 284 1.38 -21.08 -5.10
C TYR A 284 1.49 -21.83 -6.42
N CYS A 285 2.69 -21.85 -7.02
CA CYS A 285 2.99 -22.47 -8.30
C CYS A 285 4.21 -23.39 -8.18
N PRO A 286 4.10 -24.55 -7.50
CA PRO A 286 5.22 -25.45 -7.24
C PRO A 286 5.85 -26.03 -8.52
N ASP A 287 5.16 -26.08 -9.65
CA ASP A 287 5.72 -26.58 -10.90
C ASP A 287 6.65 -25.58 -11.59
N PHE A 288 6.61 -24.31 -11.18
CA PHE A 288 7.61 -23.33 -11.60
C PHE A 288 8.92 -23.53 -10.86
N GLU A 289 10.04 -23.54 -11.58
CA GLU A 289 11.35 -23.30 -11.00
C GLU A 289 11.59 -21.79 -10.95
N VAL A 290 11.76 -21.24 -9.74
CA VAL A 290 11.87 -19.80 -9.52
C VAL A 290 13.28 -19.48 -9.05
N LEU A 291 14.05 -18.82 -9.92
CA LEU A 291 15.48 -18.57 -9.73
C LEU A 291 15.74 -17.09 -9.34
N PRO A 292 16.78 -16.84 -8.53
CA PRO A 292 17.27 -15.48 -8.28
C PRO A 292 18.02 -14.93 -9.49
N ALA A 293 18.41 -13.66 -9.41
CA ALA A 293 19.32 -13.07 -10.38
C ALA A 293 20.66 -13.84 -10.45
N GLU A 294 21.17 -14.02 -11.67
CA GLU A 294 22.47 -14.60 -11.98
C GLU A 294 23.43 -13.52 -12.47
N THR A 295 24.65 -13.49 -11.94
CA THR A 295 25.68 -12.57 -12.41
C THR A 295 26.47 -13.20 -13.56
N TYR A 296 26.65 -12.45 -14.65
CA TYR A 296 27.48 -12.82 -15.80
C TYR A 296 28.41 -11.68 -16.22
N LYS A 297 29.40 -12.00 -17.07
CA LYS A 297 30.38 -11.03 -17.57
C LYS A 297 29.97 -10.49 -18.93
N HIS A 298 29.98 -9.16 -19.07
CA HIS A 298 29.80 -8.50 -20.36
C HIS A 298 30.67 -7.24 -20.41
N ALA A 299 31.47 -7.09 -21.47
CA ALA A 299 32.38 -5.97 -21.67
C ALA A 299 33.27 -5.66 -20.43
N GLY A 300 33.75 -6.71 -19.75
CA GLY A 300 34.57 -6.60 -18.54
C GLY A 300 33.80 -6.35 -17.23
N ASN A 301 32.53 -5.98 -17.30
CA ASN A 301 31.68 -5.68 -16.15
C ASN A 301 30.90 -6.92 -15.68
N ASN A 302 30.60 -6.96 -14.38
CA ASN A 302 29.55 -7.83 -13.86
C ASN A 302 28.19 -7.22 -14.23
N VAL A 303 27.32 -8.04 -14.78
CA VAL A 303 25.93 -7.70 -15.10
C VAL A 303 25.06 -8.77 -14.49
N ASP A 304 23.95 -8.37 -13.90
CA ASP A 304 22.97 -9.30 -13.34
C ASP A 304 21.80 -9.49 -14.32
N THR A 305 21.22 -10.69 -14.33
CA THR A 305 19.91 -10.93 -14.93
C THR A 305 18.81 -10.22 -14.13
N PRO A 306 17.56 -10.18 -14.62
CA PRO A 306 16.43 -9.73 -13.81
C PRO A 306 16.31 -10.48 -12.48
N ASP A 307 15.73 -9.82 -11.49
CA ASP A 307 15.68 -10.23 -10.07
C ASP A 307 15.00 -11.60 -9.83
N VAL A 308 14.04 -11.94 -10.68
CA VAL A 308 13.31 -13.21 -10.65
C VAL A 308 13.20 -13.80 -12.06
N LEU A 309 13.71 -15.02 -12.23
CA LEU A 309 13.54 -15.81 -13.45
C LEU A 309 12.61 -16.99 -13.15
N ILE A 310 11.61 -17.22 -14.00
CA ILE A 310 10.64 -18.29 -13.82
C ILE A 310 10.77 -19.25 -14.97
N LYS A 311 11.06 -20.51 -14.64
CA LYS A 311 11.25 -21.60 -15.59
C LYS A 311 10.13 -22.63 -15.49
N GLN A 312 9.82 -23.22 -16.63
CA GLN A 312 8.97 -24.40 -16.75
C GLN A 312 9.60 -25.31 -17.81
N ALA A 313 9.83 -26.58 -17.46
CA ALA A 313 10.53 -27.54 -18.32
C ALA A 313 11.87 -27.00 -18.87
N ASP A 314 12.74 -26.50 -17.98
CA ASP A 314 14.08 -25.93 -18.25
C ASP A 314 14.13 -24.64 -19.11
N GLN A 315 13.01 -24.18 -19.64
CA GLN A 315 12.91 -22.93 -20.39
C GLN A 315 12.39 -21.79 -19.50
N VAL A 316 13.00 -20.60 -19.60
CA VAL A 316 12.52 -19.39 -18.91
C VAL A 316 11.24 -18.89 -19.60
N VAL A 317 10.13 -18.97 -18.89
CA VAL A 317 8.79 -18.61 -19.37
C VAL A 317 8.32 -17.24 -18.93
N MET A 318 8.96 -16.64 -17.91
CA MET A 318 8.68 -15.28 -17.43
C MET A 318 9.90 -14.70 -16.70
N VAL A 319 10.11 -13.39 -16.81
CA VAL A 319 11.16 -12.67 -16.09
C VAL A 319 10.56 -11.45 -15.37
N CYS A 320 11.02 -11.19 -14.15
CA CYS A 320 10.55 -10.08 -13.35
C CYS A 320 11.70 -9.25 -12.80
N GLU A 321 11.55 -7.94 -12.88
CA GLU A 321 12.40 -6.94 -12.22
C GLU A 321 11.58 -6.35 -11.06
N CYS A 322 12.09 -6.51 -9.84
CA CYS A 322 11.44 -6.11 -8.60
C CYS A 322 11.79 -4.67 -8.23
N LYS A 323 10.81 -3.91 -7.72
CA LYS A 323 11.01 -2.55 -7.20
C LYS A 323 10.26 -2.37 -5.87
N ALA A 324 11.04 -2.26 -4.79
CA ALA A 324 10.56 -2.07 -3.42
C ALA A 324 10.42 -0.60 -3.01
N THR A 325 10.74 0.34 -3.89
CA THR A 325 10.63 1.78 -3.66
C THR A 325 9.17 2.21 -3.59
N LYS A 326 8.89 3.28 -2.86
CA LYS A 326 7.57 3.93 -2.80
C LYS A 326 7.57 5.26 -3.55
N LEU A 327 6.46 5.60 -4.18
CA LEU A 327 6.25 6.95 -4.73
C LEU A 327 6.25 7.98 -3.59
N THR A 328 6.93 9.11 -3.82
CA THR A 328 6.83 10.24 -2.90
C THR A 328 5.42 10.82 -2.93
N PHE A 329 5.03 11.56 -1.91
CA PHE A 329 3.72 12.19 -1.87
C PHE A 329 3.56 13.20 -3.03
N GLU A 330 4.62 13.95 -3.33
CA GLU A 330 4.72 14.82 -4.49
C GLU A 330 4.41 14.05 -5.79
N ALA A 331 5.03 12.89 -5.97
CA ALA A 331 4.80 12.05 -7.15
C ALA A 331 3.36 11.52 -7.27
N GLN A 332 2.66 11.37 -6.15
CA GLN A 332 1.29 10.89 -6.14
C GLN A 332 0.27 11.98 -6.46
N TYR A 333 0.55 13.24 -6.09
CA TYR A 333 -0.48 14.30 -6.01
C TYR A 333 -0.11 15.63 -6.67
N SER A 334 1.12 15.84 -7.17
CA SER A 334 1.49 17.11 -7.82
C SER A 334 0.82 17.30 -9.18
N ASP A 335 0.72 18.55 -9.65
CA ASP A 335 0.10 18.93 -10.93
C ASP A 335 0.86 18.38 -12.15
N ASP A 336 2.18 18.28 -12.03
CA ASP A 336 3.07 17.58 -12.97
C ASP A 336 3.85 16.48 -12.22
N PRO A 337 3.24 15.30 -12.01
CA PRO A 337 3.87 14.20 -11.29
C PRO A 337 5.23 13.82 -11.87
N ILE A 338 5.38 13.99 -13.18
CA ILE A 338 6.52 13.53 -13.96
C ILE A 338 7.76 14.36 -13.64
N GLU A 339 7.65 15.69 -13.70
CA GLU A 339 8.75 16.60 -13.36
C GLU A 339 9.13 16.49 -11.87
N ASP A 340 8.13 16.39 -10.99
CA ASP A 340 8.33 16.34 -9.53
C ASP A 340 8.80 14.97 -9.01
N ALA A 341 8.64 13.91 -9.81
CA ALA A 341 9.01 12.55 -9.45
C ALA A 341 10.03 11.90 -10.39
N LYS A 342 10.81 12.70 -11.13
CA LYS A 342 11.90 12.23 -12.01
C LYS A 342 12.72 11.10 -11.40
N THR A 343 13.06 11.18 -10.12
CA THR A 343 13.85 10.13 -9.44
C THR A 343 13.08 8.83 -9.27
N GLY A 344 11.78 8.85 -8.96
CA GLY A 344 10.96 7.65 -8.81
C GLY A 344 10.64 7.00 -10.16
N TYR A 345 10.22 7.80 -11.13
CA TYR A 345 9.88 7.30 -12.47
C TYR A 345 11.11 6.77 -13.23
N SER A 346 12.27 7.43 -13.10
CA SER A 346 13.51 6.91 -13.69
C SER A 346 13.93 5.55 -13.14
N GLN A 347 13.60 5.19 -11.89
CA GLN A 347 13.85 3.83 -11.38
C GLN A 347 12.98 2.78 -12.07
N ILE A 348 11.71 3.12 -12.35
CA ILE A 348 10.80 2.24 -13.08
C ILE A 348 11.19 2.13 -14.56
N ALA A 349 11.55 3.24 -15.21
CA ALA A 349 12.07 3.23 -16.57
C ALA A 349 13.38 2.42 -16.68
N LYS A 350 14.26 2.53 -15.69
CA LYS A 350 15.47 1.70 -15.58
C LYS A 350 15.13 0.21 -15.47
N ALA A 351 14.08 -0.15 -14.72
CA ALA A 351 13.60 -1.53 -14.62
C ALA A 351 13.21 -2.09 -15.99
N VAL A 352 12.45 -1.32 -16.77
CA VAL A 352 12.07 -1.68 -18.15
C VAL A 352 13.31 -1.85 -19.03
N TYR A 353 14.26 -0.92 -18.96
CA TYR A 353 15.53 -1.02 -19.68
C TYR A 353 16.32 -2.29 -19.31
N GLN A 354 16.39 -2.66 -18.02
CA GLN A 354 17.07 -3.88 -17.57
C GLN A 354 16.44 -5.15 -18.17
N LEU A 355 15.11 -5.20 -18.25
CA LEU A 355 14.40 -6.31 -18.90
C LEU A 355 14.73 -6.40 -20.40
N TRP A 356 14.71 -5.28 -21.13
CA TRP A 356 15.06 -5.28 -22.56
C TRP A 356 16.52 -5.63 -22.82
N LYS A 357 17.42 -5.13 -21.96
CA LYS A 357 18.84 -5.49 -21.99
C LYS A 357 19.02 -7.00 -21.81
N PHE A 358 18.29 -7.63 -20.90
CA PHE A 358 18.33 -9.09 -20.72
C PHE A 358 17.95 -9.83 -22.00
N PHE A 359 16.80 -9.50 -22.62
CA PHE A 359 16.38 -10.16 -23.87
C PHE A 359 17.39 -9.95 -25.00
N SER A 360 17.95 -8.75 -25.14
CA SER A 360 19.02 -8.44 -26.10
C SER A 360 20.26 -9.30 -25.87
N HIS A 361 20.70 -9.43 -24.61
CA HIS A 361 21.87 -10.24 -24.28
C HIS A 361 21.67 -11.73 -24.57
N VAL A 362 20.46 -12.26 -24.36
CA VAL A 362 20.10 -13.64 -24.72
C VAL A 362 20.09 -13.82 -26.24
N ARG A 363 19.39 -12.94 -26.97
CA ARG A 363 19.31 -12.99 -28.45
C ARG A 363 20.69 -12.91 -29.10
N ARG A 364 21.59 -12.08 -28.54
CA ARG A 364 22.96 -11.89 -29.03
C ARG A 364 23.93 -13.00 -28.61
N GLY A 365 23.49 -13.97 -27.80
CA GLY A 365 24.32 -15.06 -27.30
C GLY A 365 25.37 -14.64 -26.25
N ILE A 366 25.23 -13.44 -25.67
CA ILE A 366 26.08 -12.96 -24.57
C ILE A 366 25.78 -13.75 -23.31
N LEU A 367 24.48 -14.00 -23.06
CA LEU A 367 23.99 -14.86 -22.00
C LEU A 367 23.39 -16.12 -22.64
N LYS A 368 23.90 -17.30 -22.27
CA LYS A 368 23.36 -18.58 -22.76
C LYS A 368 22.24 -19.04 -21.84
N MET A 369 21.01 -18.75 -22.23
CA MET A 369 19.81 -19.13 -21.50
C MET A 369 18.70 -19.44 -22.49
N ASP A 370 17.95 -20.53 -22.26
CA ASP A 370 16.76 -20.84 -23.05
C ASP A 370 15.59 -20.00 -22.51
N VAL A 371 15.11 -19.07 -23.32
CA VAL A 371 14.03 -18.15 -22.97
C VAL A 371 12.92 -18.27 -24.00
N ALA A 372 11.70 -18.52 -23.55
CA ALA A 372 10.55 -18.61 -24.42
C ALA A 372 10.39 -17.31 -25.23
N ALA A 373 10.09 -17.45 -26.52
CA ALA A 373 9.88 -16.31 -27.41
C ALA A 373 8.77 -15.36 -26.91
N THR A 374 7.79 -15.92 -26.20
CA THR A 374 6.64 -15.19 -25.63
C THR A 374 6.81 -14.81 -24.16
N ALA A 375 7.97 -15.09 -23.53
CA ALA A 375 8.17 -14.80 -22.11
C ALA A 375 7.88 -13.31 -21.78
N PRO A 376 6.93 -13.02 -20.87
CA PRO A 376 6.56 -11.67 -20.53
C PRO A 376 7.67 -10.99 -19.71
N ALA A 377 7.78 -9.68 -19.91
CA ALA A 377 8.68 -8.79 -19.18
C ALA A 377 7.89 -8.09 -18.07
N VAL A 378 8.15 -8.42 -16.80
CA VAL A 378 7.33 -7.95 -15.68
C VAL A 378 8.12 -6.97 -14.81
N VAL A 379 7.56 -5.79 -14.57
CA VAL A 379 8.01 -4.89 -13.50
C VAL A 379 7.10 -5.14 -12.30
N LEU A 380 7.65 -5.83 -11.29
CA LEU A 380 6.94 -6.23 -10.09
C LEU A 380 7.19 -5.20 -8.97
N THR A 381 6.15 -4.54 -8.50
CA THR A 381 6.28 -3.45 -7.51
C THR A 381 5.72 -3.86 -6.14
N LEU A 382 6.37 -3.43 -5.06
CA LEU A 382 5.86 -3.69 -3.70
C LEU A 382 4.56 -2.90 -3.42
N ASP A 383 4.51 -1.65 -3.89
CA ASP A 383 3.35 -0.76 -3.83
C ASP A 383 2.64 -0.66 -5.19
N SER A 384 1.42 -0.11 -5.20
CA SER A 384 0.65 0.11 -6.44
C SER A 384 1.13 1.36 -7.19
N TRP A 385 2.17 1.22 -8.02
CA TRP A 385 2.74 2.32 -8.81
C TRP A 385 1.97 2.64 -10.09
N GLY A 386 1.41 1.62 -10.76
CA GLY A 386 0.99 1.70 -12.15
C GLY A 386 -0.50 1.53 -12.41
N GLN A 387 -1.35 1.55 -11.38
CA GLN A 387 -2.79 1.39 -11.58
C GLN A 387 -3.37 2.70 -12.18
N MET A 388 -3.81 2.59 -13.44
CA MET A 388 -4.68 3.53 -14.18
C MET A 388 -4.10 4.76 -14.94
N ALA A 389 -2.79 5.01 -15.03
CA ALA A 389 -2.27 6.06 -15.95
C ALA A 389 -1.64 5.48 -17.23
N GLY A 390 -2.42 5.33 -18.29
CA GLY A 390 -1.93 4.92 -19.61
C GLY A 390 -0.85 5.84 -20.18
N SER A 391 -1.02 7.16 -20.01
CA SER A 391 -0.03 8.17 -20.43
C SER A 391 1.29 8.06 -19.67
N LEU A 392 1.23 7.82 -18.35
CA LEU A 392 2.42 7.63 -17.52
C LEU A 392 3.21 6.37 -17.93
N ARG A 393 2.51 5.27 -18.22
CA ARG A 393 3.15 4.04 -18.75
C ARG A 393 3.85 4.30 -20.08
N GLN A 394 3.23 5.05 -21.00
CA GLN A 394 3.85 5.40 -22.27
C GLN A 394 5.11 6.22 -22.09
N GLN A 395 5.10 7.16 -21.14
CA GLN A 395 6.28 7.96 -20.85
C GLN A 395 7.42 7.14 -20.22
N LEU A 396 7.11 6.24 -19.28
CA LEU A 396 8.09 5.31 -18.72
C LEU A 396 8.75 4.44 -19.80
N ILE A 397 7.96 3.98 -20.76
CA ILE A 397 8.46 3.23 -21.92
C ILE A 397 9.35 4.14 -22.78
N SER A 398 8.93 5.37 -23.07
CA SER A 398 9.73 6.33 -23.85
C SER A 398 11.07 6.68 -23.19
N GLU A 399 11.10 6.84 -21.86
CA GLU A 399 12.34 7.06 -21.11
C GLU A 399 13.25 5.81 -21.15
N ALA A 400 12.68 4.61 -21.06
CA ALA A 400 13.42 3.37 -21.23
C ALA A 400 13.99 3.22 -22.66
N GLU A 401 13.26 3.67 -23.69
CA GLU A 401 13.72 3.68 -25.08
C GLU A 401 14.90 4.63 -25.28
N ALA A 402 14.81 5.83 -24.70
CA ALA A 402 15.91 6.78 -24.70
C ALA A 402 17.15 6.21 -23.99
N MET A 403 16.94 5.49 -22.86
CA MET A 403 18.02 4.82 -22.15
C MET A 403 18.65 3.68 -22.97
N ALA A 404 17.83 2.87 -23.65
CA ALA A 404 18.30 1.80 -24.53
C ALA A 404 19.12 2.37 -25.69
N ALA A 405 18.62 3.38 -26.38
CA ALA A 405 19.32 4.04 -27.49
C ALA A 405 20.66 4.64 -27.07
N ALA A 406 20.75 5.19 -25.84
CA ALA A 406 21.96 5.81 -25.33
C ALA A 406 22.99 4.81 -24.80
N LYS A 407 22.57 3.73 -24.14
CA LYS A 407 23.46 2.83 -23.38
C LYS A 407 23.74 1.49 -24.05
N ASP A 408 22.82 0.99 -24.87
CA ASP A 408 22.96 -0.29 -25.58
C ASP A 408 22.24 -0.23 -26.93
N PRO A 409 22.85 0.40 -27.95
CA PRO A 409 22.24 0.61 -29.26
C PRO A 409 21.90 -0.70 -30.01
N GLU A 410 22.39 -1.84 -29.55
CA GLU A 410 22.11 -3.15 -30.14
C GLU A 410 20.78 -3.75 -29.65
N ILE A 411 20.08 -3.09 -28.71
CA ILE A 411 18.70 -3.41 -28.33
C ILE A 411 17.74 -3.03 -29.47
N THR A 412 17.18 -4.06 -30.11
CA THR A 412 16.25 -3.98 -31.24
C THR A 412 14.79 -4.01 -30.80
N ALA A 413 13.85 -3.86 -31.73
CA ALA A 413 12.42 -3.96 -31.44
C ALA A 413 11.99 -5.34 -30.89
N GLU A 414 12.69 -6.43 -31.27
CA GLU A 414 12.43 -7.78 -30.77
C GLU A 414 12.72 -7.91 -29.26
N ASP A 415 13.72 -7.17 -28.77
CA ASP A 415 14.14 -7.17 -27.37
C ASP A 415 13.20 -6.31 -26.49
N ARG A 416 12.53 -5.34 -27.11
CA ARG A 416 11.63 -4.36 -26.47
C ARG A 416 10.25 -4.95 -26.21
N ARG A 417 10.22 -6.11 -25.54
CA ARG A 417 8.97 -6.75 -25.12
C ARG A 417 8.16 -5.79 -24.28
N ARG A 418 6.84 -5.72 -24.51
CA ARG A 418 5.96 -4.81 -23.78
C ARG A 418 6.02 -5.12 -22.27
N PRO A 419 6.40 -4.14 -21.42
CA PRO A 419 6.48 -4.38 -19.99
C PRO A 419 5.08 -4.44 -19.36
N ILE A 420 4.90 -5.39 -18.45
CA ILE A 420 3.72 -5.52 -17.61
C ILE A 420 4.07 -4.95 -16.24
N PHE A 421 3.35 -3.93 -15.80
CA PHE A 421 3.49 -3.34 -14.46
C PHE A 421 2.47 -3.99 -13.54
N THR A 422 2.92 -4.68 -12.51
CA THR A 422 2.02 -5.36 -11.56
C THR A 422 2.48 -5.16 -10.13
N PRO A 423 1.59 -4.70 -9.22
CA PRO A 423 1.90 -4.75 -7.80
C PRO A 423 1.85 -6.20 -7.31
N ILE A 424 2.71 -6.53 -6.36
CA ILE A 424 2.79 -7.87 -5.76
C ILE A 424 1.44 -8.35 -5.22
N GLN A 425 0.60 -7.45 -4.71
CA GLN A 425 -0.74 -7.78 -4.24
C GLN A 425 -1.65 -8.35 -5.33
N ASP A 426 -1.59 -7.80 -6.55
CA ASP A 426 -2.36 -8.31 -7.69
C ASP A 426 -1.81 -9.67 -8.12
N LEU A 427 -0.48 -9.82 -8.17
CA LEU A 427 0.18 -11.08 -8.47
C LEU A 427 -0.22 -12.17 -7.47
N GLU A 428 -0.16 -11.90 -6.17
CA GLU A 428 -0.56 -12.85 -5.12
C GLU A 428 -2.01 -13.30 -5.27
N HIS A 429 -2.92 -12.38 -5.60
CA HIS A 429 -4.30 -12.75 -5.84
C HIS A 429 -4.41 -13.71 -7.02
N VAL A 430 -3.77 -13.39 -8.15
CA VAL A 430 -3.75 -14.24 -9.35
C VAL A 430 -3.14 -15.61 -9.04
N LEU A 431 -1.99 -15.67 -8.37
CA LEU A 431 -1.34 -16.91 -7.95
C LEU A 431 -2.24 -17.76 -7.04
N SER A 432 -2.89 -17.12 -6.08
CA SER A 432 -3.74 -17.82 -5.10
C SER A 432 -5.04 -18.38 -5.71
N THR A 433 -5.46 -17.91 -6.87
CA THR A 433 -6.73 -18.33 -7.50
C THR A 433 -6.54 -18.95 -8.88
N SER A 434 -5.31 -19.28 -9.29
CA SER A 434 -5.05 -19.78 -10.65
C SER A 434 -4.07 -20.94 -10.66
N SER A 435 -4.16 -21.83 -11.64
CA SER A 435 -3.08 -22.77 -11.94
C SER A 435 -1.89 -22.08 -12.62
N GLU A 436 -0.73 -22.74 -12.68
CA GLU A 436 0.48 -22.27 -13.36
C GLU A 436 0.21 -21.86 -14.80
N GLN A 437 -0.55 -22.68 -15.53
CA GLN A 437 -0.92 -22.41 -16.91
C GLN A 437 -1.79 -21.15 -17.01
N GLU A 438 -2.78 -21.00 -16.13
CA GLU A 438 -3.66 -19.83 -16.10
C GLU A 438 -2.92 -18.55 -15.71
N VAL A 439 -1.90 -18.65 -14.85
CA VAL A 439 -0.99 -17.53 -14.54
C VAL A 439 -0.30 -17.08 -15.81
N LEU A 440 0.34 -17.99 -16.56
CA LEU A 440 1.01 -17.66 -17.81
C LEU A 440 0.03 -17.08 -18.85
N GLU A 441 -1.14 -17.67 -19.02
CA GLU A 441 -2.19 -17.16 -19.91
C GLU A 441 -2.61 -15.74 -19.53
N THR A 442 -2.70 -15.43 -18.24
CA THR A 442 -3.00 -14.07 -17.77
C THR A 442 -1.91 -13.08 -18.17
N PHE A 443 -0.64 -13.46 -18.04
CA PHE A 443 0.48 -12.60 -18.45
C PHE A 443 0.59 -12.48 -19.98
N TYR A 444 0.30 -13.54 -20.74
CA TYR A 444 0.22 -13.48 -22.21
C TYR A 444 -0.95 -12.60 -22.67
N ALA A 445 -2.08 -12.63 -21.98
CA ALA A 445 -3.17 -11.70 -22.26
C ALA A 445 -2.76 -10.25 -21.96
N ALA A 446 -1.99 -10.01 -20.89
CA ALA A 446 -1.61 -8.67 -20.46
C ALA A 446 -0.70 -7.90 -21.45
N ILE A 447 -0.07 -8.57 -22.42
CA ILE A 447 0.67 -7.89 -23.50
C ILE A 447 -0.25 -7.45 -24.67
N GLU A 448 -1.48 -7.94 -24.75
CA GLU A 448 -2.42 -7.58 -25.82
C GLU A 448 -2.90 -6.13 -25.69
N ASP A 449 -3.12 -5.46 -26.83
CA ASP A 449 -3.53 -4.05 -26.88
C ASP A 449 -4.86 -3.76 -26.16
N LYS A 450 -5.81 -4.72 -26.18
CA LYS A 450 -7.11 -4.56 -25.54
C LYS A 450 -7.03 -4.47 -24.01
N PHE A 451 -5.94 -4.97 -23.42
CA PHE A 451 -5.69 -4.94 -21.98
C PHE A 451 -4.70 -3.85 -21.56
N LEU A 452 -4.35 -2.93 -22.47
CA LEU A 452 -3.49 -1.81 -22.15
C LEU A 452 -4.07 -0.98 -21.00
N GLY A 453 -3.30 -0.82 -19.93
CA GLY A 453 -3.71 -0.05 -18.75
C GLY A 453 -4.45 -0.86 -17.67
N TRP A 454 -4.87 -2.09 -17.97
CA TRP A 454 -5.62 -2.93 -17.02
C TRP A 454 -4.72 -3.44 -15.90
N GLY A 455 -5.30 -3.70 -14.74
CA GLY A 455 -4.64 -4.41 -13.64
C GLY A 455 -4.66 -5.93 -13.88
N LEU A 456 -3.61 -6.64 -13.45
CA LEU A 456 -3.45 -8.07 -13.72
C LEU A 456 -4.65 -8.90 -13.20
N LEU A 457 -5.18 -8.55 -12.04
CA LEU A 457 -6.38 -9.18 -11.48
C LEU A 457 -7.63 -8.98 -12.35
N GLN A 458 -7.80 -7.79 -12.95
CA GLN A 458 -8.93 -7.52 -13.84
C GLN A 458 -8.82 -8.34 -15.12
N ILE A 459 -7.61 -8.48 -15.66
CA ILE A 459 -7.33 -9.31 -16.83
C ILE A 459 -7.69 -10.78 -16.52
N ARG A 460 -7.21 -11.33 -15.39
CA ARG A 460 -7.53 -12.70 -14.95
C ARG A 460 -9.03 -12.96 -14.86
N ARG A 461 -9.79 -12.02 -14.31
CA ARG A 461 -11.25 -12.11 -14.20
C ARG A 461 -11.96 -12.03 -15.56
N GLN A 462 -11.39 -11.29 -16.50
CA GLN A 462 -11.95 -11.14 -17.84
C GLN A 462 -11.73 -12.37 -18.71
N ILE A 463 -10.52 -12.95 -18.70
CA ILE A 463 -10.20 -14.11 -19.55
C ILE A 463 -10.70 -15.43 -18.97
N GLN A 464 -10.86 -15.49 -17.64
CA GLN A 464 -11.33 -16.67 -16.94
C GLN A 464 -12.25 -16.26 -15.78
N PRO A 465 -13.56 -16.07 -16.07
CA PRO A 465 -14.51 -15.54 -15.10
C PRO A 465 -14.87 -16.52 -13.98
N GLU A 466 -14.56 -17.81 -14.15
CA GLU A 466 -14.79 -18.82 -13.12
C GLU A 466 -13.93 -18.55 -11.88
N ARG A 467 -14.60 -18.43 -10.73
CA ARG A 467 -13.96 -18.14 -9.46
C ARG A 467 -13.48 -19.43 -8.81
N LEU A 468 -12.19 -19.70 -8.91
CA LEU A 468 -11.56 -20.81 -8.22
C LEU A 468 -11.44 -20.54 -6.71
N SER A 469 -11.38 -21.62 -5.94
CA SER A 469 -11.08 -21.56 -4.50
C SER A 469 -9.68 -20.99 -4.28
N ILE A 470 -9.55 -20.09 -3.29
CA ILE A 470 -8.26 -19.54 -2.89
C ILE A 470 -7.39 -20.69 -2.34
N LYS A 471 -6.21 -20.90 -2.92
CA LYS A 471 -5.19 -21.84 -2.47
C LYS A 471 -4.75 -21.47 -1.04
N SER A 472 -4.54 -22.47 -0.19
CA SER A 472 -3.92 -22.25 1.12
C SER A 472 -2.43 -21.92 0.97
N THR A 473 -1.88 -21.15 1.90
CA THR A 473 -0.44 -20.84 1.99
C THR A 473 0.15 -21.34 3.30
N THR A 474 1.42 -21.75 3.27
CA THR A 474 2.21 -22.08 4.44
C THR A 474 2.72 -20.85 5.20
N PHE A 475 2.68 -19.65 4.59
CA PHE A 475 3.15 -18.43 5.24
C PHE A 475 2.39 -18.14 6.54
N SER A 476 3.14 -18.12 7.65
CA SER A 476 2.59 -17.89 8.98
C SER A 476 3.14 -16.61 9.57
N LEU A 477 2.25 -15.78 10.11
CA LEU A 477 2.67 -14.63 10.91
C LEU A 477 3.51 -15.07 12.13
N GLY A 478 3.32 -16.29 12.62
CA GLY A 478 4.13 -16.87 13.69
C GLY A 478 5.62 -17.00 13.35
N ASP A 479 5.98 -17.03 12.06
CA ASP A 479 7.38 -17.11 11.63
C ASP A 479 8.11 -15.77 11.82
N LEU A 480 7.35 -14.67 11.81
CA LEU A 480 7.86 -13.30 11.94
C LEU A 480 7.56 -12.68 13.30
N LEU A 481 6.50 -13.15 13.96
CA LEU A 481 5.99 -12.64 15.23
C LEU A 481 5.93 -13.80 16.23
N PRO A 482 6.92 -13.93 17.14
CA PRO A 482 6.97 -15.04 18.08
C PRO A 482 5.68 -15.23 18.89
N TRP A 483 5.08 -14.13 19.34
CA TRP A 483 3.84 -14.11 20.12
C TRP A 483 2.59 -14.52 19.32
N TRP A 484 2.65 -14.52 17.98
CA TRP A 484 1.51 -14.91 17.14
C TRP A 484 1.27 -16.42 17.16
N LYS A 485 2.29 -17.22 17.53
CA LYS A 485 2.15 -18.68 17.65
C LYS A 485 1.19 -19.08 18.77
N ASP A 486 1.07 -18.24 19.79
CA ASP A 486 0.27 -18.49 20.99
C ASP A 486 -1.16 -17.94 20.87
N VAL A 487 -1.47 -17.21 19.79
CA VAL A 487 -2.84 -16.75 19.50
C VAL A 487 -3.65 -17.94 18.96
N PRO A 488 -4.76 -18.33 19.59
CA PRO A 488 -5.60 -19.41 19.10
C PRO A 488 -6.07 -19.13 17.67
N ASP A 489 -5.69 -20.03 16.75
CA ASP A 489 -6.17 -19.97 15.37
C ASP A 489 -7.62 -20.47 15.34
N THR A 490 -8.54 -19.58 15.70
CA THR A 490 -9.99 -19.89 15.82
C THR A 490 -10.58 -20.50 14.55
N ALA A 491 -9.96 -20.27 13.38
CA ALA A 491 -10.31 -20.94 12.14
C ALA A 491 -9.87 -22.40 12.10
N LYS A 492 -8.66 -22.72 12.58
CA LYS A 492 -8.21 -24.10 12.79
C LYS A 492 -9.01 -24.80 13.87
N GLU A 493 -9.37 -24.12 14.96
CA GLU A 493 -10.22 -24.70 16.00
C GLU A 493 -11.61 -25.03 15.46
N LYS A 494 -12.25 -24.10 14.73
CA LYS A 494 -13.53 -24.37 14.07
C LYS A 494 -13.45 -25.48 13.02
N ALA A 495 -12.39 -25.54 12.23
CA ALA A 495 -12.17 -26.63 11.27
C ALA A 495 -11.93 -27.97 11.96
N ARG A 496 -11.24 -27.98 13.10
CA ARG A 496 -10.97 -29.17 13.90
C ARG A 496 -12.17 -29.64 14.71
N GLU A 497 -13.07 -28.73 15.09
CA GLU A 497 -14.39 -29.03 15.64
C GLU A 497 -15.33 -29.57 14.56
N ALA A 498 -15.35 -28.98 13.37
CA ALA A 498 -16.13 -29.46 12.24
C ALA A 498 -15.66 -30.83 11.70
N ALA A 499 -14.38 -31.16 11.86
CA ALA A 499 -13.84 -32.48 11.51
C ALA A 499 -14.07 -33.56 12.60
N LYS A 500 -14.54 -33.17 13.79
CA LYS A 500 -14.88 -34.06 14.90
C LYS A 500 -16.39 -34.31 15.04
N ALA A 501 -17.21 -33.48 14.41
CA ALA A 501 -18.66 -33.65 14.25
C ALA A 501 -18.94 -34.44 12.97
#